data_AF-A0A0U3PST1-F1
#
_entry.id   AF-A0A0U3PST1-F1
#
_cell.length_a   1.000
_cell.length_b   1.000
_cell.length_c   1.000
_cell.angle_alpha   90.00
_cell.angle_beta   90.00
_cell.angle_gamma   90.00
#
_symmetry.space_group_name_H-M   'P 1'
#
loop_
_entity.id
_entity.type
_entity.pdbx_description
1 polymer ?
#
loop_
_entity_poly.entity_id
_entity_poly.type
_entity_poly.pdbx_seq_one_letter_code
_entity_poly.pdbx_strand_id
1 'polypeptide(L)'
;MAALPAGGSITGLANALYFLFVAMAVAVPLARAGTVGRVGVAGRGWIAAGLMVAAAAGAGLSGFGHGPAAVLMLPFTLLLAHVGGRAVPAFTGVWLSRISAAAAPPRPLAPVPLLPAITAASLLEWSGWLAAGWLWLAAAGLVLVRLLSWKTFRTVRYPALFWLHIAYGWLPAAFLLQALALWRPELIDPASARHALTMGAMGGMMMAVMLRPAMRRHDRRLLMTPLMTAGLMLVHMSALLRVLSAGTAFDLAVKAAALAWVLGWACFTCAFRPAVTGPIPRPAFSARLE
;
A
#
# COMPACT_ATOMS: atom_id res chain seq x y z
N MET A 1 -17.71 14.37 -27.00
CA MET A 1 -16.52 13.50 -26.84
C MET A 1 -15.30 14.42 -26.95
N ALA A 2 -14.88 15.01 -25.82
CA ALA A 2 -13.79 16.00 -25.83
C ALA A 2 -12.45 15.27 -26.01
N ALA A 3 -11.69 15.64 -27.04
CA ALA A 3 -10.36 15.11 -27.28
C ALA A 3 -9.46 15.39 -26.07
N LEU A 4 -8.87 14.34 -25.51
CA LEU A 4 -7.91 14.46 -24.43
C LEU A 4 -6.69 15.26 -24.93
N PRO A 5 -6.16 16.23 -24.15
CA PRO A 5 -4.97 16.96 -24.53
C PRO A 5 -3.81 15.97 -24.78
N ALA A 6 -3.05 16.18 -25.84
CA ALA A 6 -2.02 15.25 -26.35
C ALA A 6 -0.96 14.82 -25.30
N GLY A 7 -0.80 15.57 -24.20
CA GLY A 7 0.06 15.17 -23.08
C GLY A 7 -0.52 14.04 -22.21
N GLY A 8 -1.85 13.94 -22.09
CA GLY A 8 -2.52 12.92 -21.28
C GLY A 8 -2.44 11.51 -21.86
N SER A 9 -2.41 11.40 -23.19
CA SER A 9 -2.28 10.11 -23.89
C SER A 9 -0.88 9.50 -23.72
N ILE A 10 0.18 10.32 -23.76
CA ILE A 10 1.57 9.86 -23.56
C ILE A 10 1.78 9.38 -22.12
N THR A 11 1.33 10.14 -21.12
CA THR A 11 1.45 9.73 -19.71
C THR A 11 0.60 8.50 -19.42
N GLY A 12 -0.60 8.41 -19.99
CA GLY A 12 -1.47 7.23 -19.89
C GLY A 12 -0.81 5.97 -20.48
N LEU A 13 -0.25 6.09 -21.69
CA LEU A 13 0.46 4.99 -22.36
C LEU A 13 1.71 4.56 -21.57
N ALA A 14 2.52 5.52 -21.10
CA ALA A 14 3.70 5.22 -20.30
C ALA A 14 3.36 4.45 -19.01
N ASN A 15 2.29 4.85 -18.32
CA ASN A 15 1.79 4.14 -17.14
C ASN A 15 1.32 2.71 -17.48
N ALA A 16 0.56 2.56 -18.58
CA ALA A 16 0.09 1.24 -19.04
C ALA A 16 1.25 0.29 -19.33
N LEU A 17 2.24 0.78 -20.10
CA LEU A 17 3.43 0.02 -20.47
C LEU A 17 4.27 -0.35 -19.25
N TYR A 18 4.39 0.54 -18.27
CA TYR A 18 5.08 0.25 -17.02
C TYR A 18 4.43 -0.92 -16.26
N PHE A 19 3.11 -0.88 -16.05
CA PHE A 19 2.42 -1.97 -15.34
C PHE A 19 2.43 -3.28 -16.13
N LEU A 20 2.31 -3.22 -17.46
CA LEU A 20 2.45 -4.38 -18.32
C LEU A 20 3.86 -4.99 -18.22
N PHE A 21 4.90 -4.15 -18.26
CA PHE A 21 6.29 -4.57 -18.08
C PHE A 21 6.48 -5.26 -16.73
N VAL A 22 6.02 -4.67 -15.63
CA VAL A 22 6.13 -5.26 -14.29
C VAL A 22 5.37 -6.59 -14.22
N ALA A 23 4.16 -6.67 -14.78
CA ALA A 23 3.38 -7.90 -14.81
C ALA A 23 4.12 -9.01 -15.56
N MET A 24 4.72 -8.70 -16.72
CA MET A 24 5.50 -9.65 -17.51
C MET A 24 6.81 -10.05 -16.82
N ALA A 25 7.53 -9.10 -16.23
CA ALA A 25 8.77 -9.33 -15.50
C ALA A 25 8.57 -10.27 -14.30
N VAL A 26 7.37 -10.29 -13.72
CA VAL A 26 7.00 -11.23 -12.64
C VAL A 26 6.43 -12.54 -13.19
N ALA A 27 5.55 -12.49 -14.19
CA ALA A 27 4.87 -13.66 -14.74
C ALA A 27 5.83 -14.62 -15.46
N VAL A 28 6.79 -14.11 -16.22
CA VAL A 28 7.72 -14.93 -17.02
C VAL A 28 8.62 -15.82 -16.15
N PRO A 29 9.31 -15.32 -15.10
CA PRO A 29 10.08 -16.18 -14.20
C PRO A 29 9.22 -17.21 -13.46
N LEU A 30 8.00 -16.84 -13.06
CA LEU A 30 7.08 -17.76 -12.37
C LEU A 30 6.60 -18.89 -13.29
N ALA A 31 6.29 -18.57 -14.55
CA ALA A 31 5.96 -19.51 -15.61
C ALA A 31 7.12 -20.46 -15.88
N ARG A 32 8.33 -19.92 -16.09
CA ARG A 32 9.54 -20.71 -16.33
C ARG A 32 9.90 -21.62 -15.16
N ALA A 33 9.64 -21.19 -13.93
CA ALA A 33 9.87 -21.99 -12.73
C ALA A 33 8.78 -23.06 -12.50
N GLY A 34 7.74 -23.15 -13.33
CA GLY A 34 6.62 -24.08 -13.14
C GLY A 34 5.81 -23.80 -11.86
N THR A 35 5.96 -22.61 -11.27
CA THR A 35 5.37 -22.27 -9.97
C THR A 35 4.11 -21.43 -10.08
N VAL A 36 3.60 -21.18 -11.28
CA VAL A 36 2.35 -20.40 -11.52
C VAL A 36 1.18 -20.92 -10.68
N GLY A 37 1.05 -22.24 -10.53
CA GLY A 37 0.02 -22.85 -9.65
C GLY A 37 0.23 -22.59 -8.16
N ARG A 38 1.48 -22.34 -7.73
CA ARG A 38 1.88 -22.00 -6.35
C ARG A 38 1.79 -20.51 -6.05
N VAL A 39 1.61 -19.69 -7.09
CA VAL A 39 1.27 -18.28 -6.95
C VAL A 39 -0.11 -18.25 -6.31
N GLY A 40 -0.16 -18.21 -4.98
CA GLY A 40 -1.40 -18.21 -4.22
C GLY A 40 -2.32 -17.06 -4.63
N VAL A 41 -3.50 -16.99 -4.03
CA VAL A 41 -4.54 -15.97 -4.31
C VAL A 41 -3.96 -14.55 -4.44
N ALA A 42 -2.96 -14.21 -3.61
CA ALA A 42 -2.22 -12.95 -3.67
C ALA A 42 -1.54 -12.65 -5.02
N GLY A 43 -0.86 -13.62 -5.63
CA GLY A 43 -0.16 -13.38 -6.88
C GLY A 43 -1.03 -13.53 -8.13
N ARG A 44 -2.12 -14.30 -8.05
CA ARG A 44 -3.20 -14.21 -9.05
C ARG A 44 -3.90 -12.83 -9.00
N GLY A 45 -4.05 -12.27 -7.80
CA GLY A 45 -4.53 -10.90 -7.60
C GLY A 45 -3.64 -9.83 -8.23
N TRP A 46 -2.31 -10.01 -8.23
CA TRP A 46 -1.37 -9.12 -8.91
C TRP A 46 -1.49 -9.14 -10.44
N ILE A 47 -1.69 -10.33 -11.03
CA ILE A 47 -1.90 -10.46 -12.47
C ILE A 47 -3.22 -9.80 -12.86
N ALA A 48 -4.29 -10.07 -12.11
CA ALA A 48 -5.59 -9.44 -12.34
C ALA A 48 -5.55 -7.91 -12.15
N ALA A 49 -4.82 -7.43 -11.14
CA ALA A 49 -4.58 -6.01 -10.91
C ALA A 49 -3.87 -5.33 -12.10
N GLY A 50 -2.77 -5.93 -12.56
CA GLY A 50 -2.01 -5.43 -13.69
C GLY A 50 -2.82 -5.43 -14.98
N LEU A 51 -3.60 -6.48 -15.22
CA LEU A 51 -4.50 -6.57 -16.38
C LEU A 51 -5.65 -5.56 -16.31
N MET A 52 -6.22 -5.30 -15.13
CA MET A 52 -7.29 -4.32 -14.95
C MET A 52 -6.78 -2.89 -15.19
N VAL A 53 -5.58 -2.56 -14.68
CA VAL A 53 -4.94 -1.26 -14.91
C VAL A 53 -4.56 -1.10 -16.38
N ALA A 54 -4.03 -2.13 -17.03
CA ALA A 54 -3.72 -2.12 -18.46
C ALA A 54 -4.99 -1.97 -19.33
N ALA A 55 -6.07 -2.65 -18.99
CA ALA A 55 -7.36 -2.54 -19.67
C ALA A 55 -7.98 -1.15 -19.49
N ALA A 56 -7.92 -0.57 -18.28
CA ALA A 56 -8.40 0.78 -18.04
C ALA A 56 -7.59 1.83 -18.82
N ALA A 57 -6.27 1.67 -18.87
CA ALA A 57 -5.41 2.54 -19.66
C ALA A 57 -5.64 2.38 -21.18
N GLY A 58 -5.86 1.15 -21.66
CA GLY A 58 -6.24 0.86 -23.05
C GLY A 58 -7.61 1.41 -23.44
N ALA A 59 -8.53 1.53 -22.48
CA ALA A 59 -9.83 2.16 -22.65
C ALA A 59 -9.79 3.71 -22.61
N GLY A 60 -8.59 4.32 -22.56
CA GLY A 60 -8.45 5.77 -22.54
C GLY A 60 -8.82 6.42 -21.20
N LEU A 61 -9.01 5.64 -20.13
CA LEU A 61 -9.17 6.14 -18.75
C LEU A 61 -7.81 6.61 -18.22
N SER A 62 -7.29 7.66 -18.85
CA SER A 62 -5.98 8.23 -18.61
C SER A 62 -6.10 9.40 -17.64
N GLY A 63 -6.05 9.08 -16.34
CA GLY A 63 -5.88 10.10 -15.32
C GLY A 63 -6.40 9.67 -13.95
N PHE A 64 -5.58 9.91 -12.92
CA PHE A 64 -6.03 9.95 -11.52
C PHE A 64 -7.00 11.12 -11.24
N GLY A 65 -7.31 11.95 -12.24
CA GLY A 65 -8.04 13.21 -12.10
C GLY A 65 -9.51 13.18 -12.50
N HIS A 66 -9.93 12.37 -13.48
CA HIS A 66 -11.28 12.47 -14.05
C HIS A 66 -11.83 11.09 -14.39
N GLY A 67 -12.52 10.52 -13.40
CA GLY A 67 -13.07 9.16 -13.40
C GLY A 67 -13.01 8.60 -11.97
N PRO A 68 -13.85 7.63 -11.61
CA PRO A 68 -13.84 7.11 -10.24
C PRO A 68 -12.58 6.27 -9.95
N ALA A 69 -11.53 6.96 -9.52
CA ALA A 69 -10.22 6.39 -9.22
C ALA A 69 -10.25 5.24 -8.20
N ALA A 70 -11.33 5.09 -7.44
CA ALA A 70 -11.56 3.95 -6.56
C ALA A 70 -11.43 2.60 -7.28
N VAL A 71 -11.93 2.46 -8.51
CA VAL A 71 -11.81 1.21 -9.29
C VAL A 71 -10.38 0.96 -9.76
N LEU A 72 -9.65 2.01 -10.15
CA LEU A 72 -8.24 1.89 -10.54
C LEU A 72 -7.35 1.49 -9.36
N MET A 73 -7.72 1.91 -8.16
CA MET A 73 -7.00 1.64 -6.91
C MET A 73 -7.49 0.35 -6.23
N LEU A 74 -8.64 -0.18 -6.62
CA LEU A 74 -9.27 -1.35 -6.04
C LEU A 74 -8.32 -2.55 -5.94
N PRO A 75 -7.56 -2.94 -6.98
CA PRO A 75 -6.71 -4.12 -6.89
C PRO A 75 -5.59 -3.97 -5.85
N PHE A 76 -4.98 -2.78 -5.77
CA PHE A 76 -3.95 -2.48 -4.77
C PHE A 76 -4.53 -2.43 -3.35
N THR A 77 -5.75 -1.90 -3.22
CA THR A 77 -6.47 -1.82 -1.96
C THR A 77 -6.81 -3.21 -1.43
N LEU A 78 -7.35 -4.08 -2.30
CA LEU A 78 -7.66 -5.47 -1.98
C LEU A 78 -6.39 -6.25 -1.63
N LEU A 79 -5.30 -6.01 -2.35
CA LEU A 79 -4.01 -6.60 -2.03
C LEU A 79 -3.53 -6.15 -0.65
N LEU A 80 -3.57 -4.86 -0.35
CA LEU A 80 -3.11 -4.35 0.94
C LEU A 80 -3.96 -4.93 2.08
N ALA A 81 -5.29 -4.92 1.93
CA ALA A 81 -6.23 -5.51 2.87
C ALA A 81 -6.04 -7.02 3.06
N HIS A 82 -5.81 -7.77 1.97
CA HIS A 82 -5.68 -9.22 2.02
C HIS A 82 -4.27 -9.66 2.44
N VAL A 83 -3.25 -9.28 1.67
CA VAL A 83 -1.85 -9.71 1.84
C VAL A 83 -1.22 -9.01 3.02
N GLY A 84 -1.31 -7.67 3.10
CA GLY A 84 -0.83 -6.92 4.26
C GLY A 84 -1.49 -7.40 5.53
N GLY A 85 -2.81 -7.59 5.48
CA GLY A 85 -3.60 -8.08 6.61
C GLY A 85 -3.25 -9.48 7.11
N ARG A 86 -2.58 -10.32 6.31
CA ARG A 86 -2.08 -11.64 6.73
C ARG A 86 -0.61 -11.58 7.11
N ALA A 87 0.19 -10.86 6.33
CA ALA A 87 1.63 -10.77 6.49
C ALA A 87 2.02 -10.06 7.79
N VAL A 88 1.43 -8.89 8.06
CA VAL A 88 1.74 -8.07 9.26
C VAL A 88 1.49 -8.87 10.55
N PRO A 89 0.27 -9.41 10.83
CA PRO A 89 0.06 -10.18 12.06
C PRO A 89 0.86 -11.48 12.13
N ALA A 90 1.19 -12.11 10.99
CA ALA A 90 2.07 -13.26 10.99
C ALA A 90 3.49 -12.90 11.45
N PHE A 91 4.06 -11.80 10.95
CA PHE A 91 5.36 -11.30 11.44
C PHE A 91 5.29 -10.88 12.91
N THR A 92 4.16 -10.32 13.34
CA THR A 92 3.92 -10.00 14.75
C THR A 92 3.86 -11.24 15.63
N GLY A 93 3.20 -12.31 15.19
CA GLY A 93 3.19 -13.59 15.89
C GLY A 93 4.61 -14.16 16.07
N VAL A 94 5.42 -14.15 15.01
CA VAL A 94 6.83 -14.59 15.05
C VAL A 94 7.68 -13.72 15.99
N TRP A 95 7.39 -12.42 16.07
CA TRP A 95 8.07 -11.53 17.01
C TRP A 95 7.66 -11.82 18.46
N LEU A 96 6.36 -11.94 18.72
CA LEU A 96 5.83 -12.17 20.06
C LEU A 96 6.32 -13.48 20.67
N SER A 97 6.37 -14.57 19.90
CA SER A 97 6.87 -15.87 20.37
C SER A 97 8.34 -15.84 20.79
N ARG A 98 9.13 -14.87 20.31
CA ARG A 98 10.53 -14.69 20.70
C ARG A 98 10.72 -13.91 21.99
N ILE A 99 9.87 -12.90 22.22
CA ILE A 99 10.00 -12.04 23.40
C ILE A 99 9.25 -12.59 24.61
N SER A 100 8.31 -13.52 24.41
CA SER A 100 7.61 -14.21 25.49
C SER A 100 6.96 -15.50 24.97
N ALA A 101 7.34 -16.64 25.55
CA ALA A 101 6.73 -17.94 25.24
C ALA A 101 5.23 -18.00 25.59
N ALA A 102 4.78 -17.20 26.56
CA ALA A 102 3.39 -17.10 26.97
C ALA A 102 2.55 -16.12 26.11
N ALA A 103 3.19 -15.34 25.23
CA ALA A 103 2.47 -14.38 24.40
C ALA A 103 1.69 -15.10 23.29
N ALA A 104 0.37 -15.22 23.46
CA ALA A 104 -0.49 -15.72 22.40
C ALA A 104 -0.30 -14.90 21.11
N PRO A 105 -0.11 -15.55 19.94
CA PRO A 105 0.04 -14.85 18.68
C PRO A 105 -1.23 -14.07 18.36
N PRO A 106 -1.14 -12.97 17.59
CA PRO A 106 -2.33 -12.26 17.18
C PRO A 106 -3.19 -13.17 16.31
N ARG A 107 -4.49 -13.27 16.62
CA ARG A 107 -5.42 -14.06 15.80
C ARG A 107 -5.77 -13.25 14.55
N PRO A 108 -5.35 -13.68 13.34
CA PRO A 108 -5.72 -12.97 12.13
C PRO A 108 -7.24 -13.13 11.94
N LEU A 109 -7.99 -12.05 12.17
CA LEU A 109 -9.40 -12.00 11.80
C LEU A 109 -9.51 -12.18 10.28
N ALA A 110 -10.36 -13.11 9.85
CA ALA A 110 -10.51 -13.42 8.45
C ALA A 110 -11.10 -12.21 7.69
N PRO A 111 -10.60 -11.84 6.51
CA PRO A 111 -11.05 -10.66 5.78
C PRO A 111 -12.39 -10.85 5.05
N VAL A 112 -13.21 -11.84 5.45
CA VAL A 112 -14.38 -12.31 4.71
C VAL A 112 -15.39 -11.19 4.42
N PRO A 113 -15.82 -10.35 5.39
CA PRO A 113 -16.68 -9.22 5.07
C PRO A 113 -15.92 -8.01 4.48
N LEU A 114 -14.60 -7.93 4.67
CA LEU A 114 -13.81 -6.76 4.30
C LEU A 114 -13.61 -6.62 2.79
N LEU A 115 -13.24 -7.69 2.09
CA LEU A 115 -12.98 -7.61 0.65
C LEU A 115 -14.25 -7.27 -0.15
N PRO A 116 -15.41 -7.91 0.09
CA PRO A 116 -16.66 -7.52 -0.55
C PRO A 116 -17.05 -6.07 -0.24
N ALA A 117 -16.86 -5.60 1.00
CA ALA A 117 -17.16 -4.22 1.36
C ALA A 117 -16.30 -3.21 0.57
N ILE A 118 -14.99 -3.45 0.45
CA ILE A 118 -14.08 -2.59 -0.34
C ILE A 118 -14.51 -2.59 -1.82
N THR A 119 -14.81 -3.76 -2.39
CA THR A 119 -15.23 -3.89 -3.78
C THR A 119 -16.56 -3.16 -4.03
N ALA A 120 -17.57 -3.40 -3.20
CA ALA A 120 -18.87 -2.76 -3.32
C ALA A 120 -18.77 -1.24 -3.11
N ALA A 121 -17.98 -0.77 -2.15
CA ALA A 121 -17.72 0.66 -1.95
C ALA A 121 -17.10 1.29 -3.20
N SER A 122 -16.08 0.65 -3.78
CA SER A 122 -15.40 1.15 -4.98
C SER A 122 -16.31 1.20 -6.21
N LEU A 123 -17.18 0.20 -6.38
CA LEU A 123 -18.14 0.15 -7.49
C LEU A 123 -19.28 1.16 -7.32
N LEU A 124 -19.81 1.33 -6.11
CA LEU A 124 -20.86 2.33 -5.85
C LEU A 124 -20.31 3.76 -5.96
N GLU A 125 -19.09 4.01 -5.47
CA GLU A 125 -18.39 5.27 -5.69
C GLU A 125 -18.20 5.51 -7.19
N TRP A 126 -17.91 4.46 -7.96
CA TRP A 126 -17.83 4.56 -9.41
C TRP A 126 -19.11 5.00 -10.07
N SER A 127 -20.23 4.46 -9.61
CA SER A 127 -21.55 4.84 -10.10
C SER A 127 -22.01 6.22 -9.60
N GLY A 128 -21.24 6.91 -8.75
CA GLY A 128 -21.60 8.20 -8.15
C GLY A 128 -22.58 8.10 -6.98
N TRP A 129 -22.77 6.90 -6.40
CA TRP A 129 -23.73 6.68 -5.32
C TRP A 129 -23.12 7.05 -3.97
N LEU A 130 -23.70 8.06 -3.30
CA LEU A 130 -23.27 8.51 -1.96
C LEU A 130 -23.34 7.41 -0.89
N ALA A 131 -24.14 6.37 -1.11
CA ALA A 131 -24.21 5.19 -0.26
C ALA A 131 -22.86 4.45 -0.15
N ALA A 132 -21.93 4.64 -1.10
CA ALA A 132 -20.58 4.13 -1.02
C ALA A 132 -19.83 4.58 0.25
N GLY A 133 -20.13 5.78 0.76
CA GLY A 133 -19.53 6.27 2.00
C GLY A 133 -19.81 5.38 3.21
N TRP A 134 -21.00 4.75 3.29
CA TRP A 134 -21.33 3.85 4.38
C TRP A 134 -20.53 2.55 4.31
N LEU A 135 -20.30 2.05 3.09
CA LEU A 135 -19.46 0.87 2.87
C LEU A 135 -17.98 1.17 3.15
N TRP A 136 -17.50 2.37 2.81
CA TRP A 136 -16.16 2.81 3.20
C TRP A 136 -16.00 2.93 4.72
N LEU A 137 -16.98 3.50 5.41
CA LEU A 137 -17.01 3.57 6.87
C LEU A 137 -17.02 2.17 7.51
N ALA A 138 -17.85 1.26 7.00
CA ALA A 138 -17.89 -0.13 7.45
C ALA A 138 -16.54 -0.84 7.21
N ALA A 139 -15.93 -0.67 6.03
CA ALA A 139 -14.62 -1.22 5.72
C ALA A 139 -13.54 -0.65 6.66
N ALA A 140 -13.57 0.64 6.98
CA ALA A 140 -12.67 1.26 7.95
C ALA A 140 -12.79 0.61 9.33
N GLY A 141 -14.02 0.43 9.83
CA GLY A 141 -14.31 -0.25 11.09
C GLY A 141 -13.77 -1.68 11.13
N LEU A 142 -14.00 -2.46 10.07
CA LEU A 142 -13.49 -3.83 9.94
C LEU A 142 -11.95 -3.87 9.98
N VAL A 143 -11.27 -2.95 9.30
CA VAL A 143 -9.81 -2.87 9.33
C VAL A 143 -9.30 -2.44 10.71
N LEU A 144 -9.98 -1.50 11.38
CA LEU A 144 -9.60 -1.03 12.70
C LEU A 144 -9.73 -2.13 13.75
N VAL A 145 -10.85 -2.86 13.78
CA VAL A 145 -11.04 -4.04 14.66
C VAL A 145 -9.94 -5.06 14.44
N ARG A 146 -9.57 -5.30 13.18
CA ARG A 146 -8.45 -6.18 12.82
C ARG A 146 -7.11 -5.65 13.34
N LEU A 147 -6.82 -4.37 13.19
CA LEU A 147 -5.56 -3.77 13.67
C LEU A 147 -5.45 -3.82 15.20
N LEU A 148 -6.57 -3.62 15.91
CA LEU A 148 -6.62 -3.71 17.37
C LEU A 148 -6.31 -5.13 17.88
N SER A 149 -6.62 -6.18 17.09
CA SER A 149 -6.29 -7.56 17.45
C SER A 149 -4.81 -7.90 17.30
N TRP A 150 -3.99 -7.02 16.70
CA TRP A 150 -2.59 -7.30 16.36
C TRP A 150 -1.58 -7.01 17.46
N LYS A 151 -2.00 -6.45 18.59
CA LYS A 151 -1.09 -6.07 19.69
C LYS A 151 0.04 -5.13 19.24
N THR A 152 -0.25 -4.19 18.33
CA THR A 152 0.70 -3.29 17.65
C THR A 152 1.76 -2.67 18.57
N PHE A 153 1.37 -2.20 19.76
CA PHE A 153 2.29 -1.58 20.73
C PHE A 153 3.43 -2.50 21.19
N ARG A 154 3.28 -3.83 21.10
CA ARG A 154 4.34 -4.79 21.43
C ARG A 154 5.45 -4.86 20.37
N THR A 155 5.29 -4.15 19.26
CA THR A 155 6.25 -4.13 18.14
C THR A 155 7.15 -2.88 18.13
N VAL A 156 6.93 -1.90 19.02
CA VAL A 156 7.70 -0.63 19.04
C VAL A 156 9.21 -0.82 19.20
N ARG A 157 9.63 -1.87 19.93
CA ARG A 157 11.05 -2.25 20.10
C ARG A 157 11.64 -3.00 18.89
N TYR A 158 10.85 -3.21 17.84
CA TYR A 158 11.28 -3.84 16.60
C TYR A 158 10.89 -2.96 15.40
N PRO A 159 11.68 -1.91 15.09
CA PRO A 159 11.32 -0.88 14.11
C PRO A 159 10.91 -1.41 12.74
N ALA A 160 11.62 -2.42 12.22
CA ALA A 160 11.30 -3.04 10.92
C ALA A 160 9.88 -3.62 10.86
N LEU A 161 9.32 -4.06 11.98
CA LEU A 161 7.94 -4.54 12.09
C LEU A 161 6.97 -3.40 12.43
N PHE A 162 7.40 -2.45 13.26
CA PHE A 162 6.57 -1.32 13.67
C PHE A 162 6.13 -0.47 12.47
N TRP A 163 7.03 -0.20 11.52
CA TRP A 163 6.70 0.56 10.31
C TRP A 163 5.68 -0.14 9.40
N LEU A 164 5.64 -1.48 9.39
CA LEU A 164 4.58 -2.22 8.69
C LEU A 164 3.20 -1.97 9.31
N HIS A 165 3.13 -1.79 10.63
CA HIS A 165 1.87 -1.45 11.31
C HIS A 165 1.46 -0.01 11.03
N ILE A 166 2.40 0.94 11.04
CA ILE A 166 2.13 2.33 10.67
C ILE A 166 1.58 2.40 9.24
N ALA A 167 2.27 1.75 8.29
CA ALA A 167 1.83 1.70 6.90
C ALA A 167 0.44 1.07 6.75
N TYR A 168 0.16 -0.05 7.43
CA TYR A 168 -1.15 -0.67 7.40
C TYR A 168 -2.23 0.20 8.08
N GLY A 169 -1.86 0.98 9.11
CA GLY A 169 -2.74 1.90 9.84
C GLY A 169 -3.27 3.06 9.01
N TRP A 170 -2.64 3.37 7.88
CA TRP A 170 -3.20 4.31 6.90
C TRP A 170 -4.44 3.76 6.17
N LEU A 171 -4.60 2.44 6.07
CA LEU A 171 -5.74 1.84 5.37
C LEU A 171 -7.11 2.20 5.98
N PRO A 172 -7.35 2.04 7.30
CA PRO A 172 -8.61 2.48 7.89
C PRO A 172 -8.76 4.01 7.83
N ALA A 173 -7.67 4.78 8.01
CA ALA A 173 -7.70 6.23 7.89
C ALA A 173 -8.12 6.69 6.48
N ALA A 174 -7.57 6.06 5.44
CA ALA A 174 -7.91 6.34 4.05
C ALA A 174 -9.39 6.01 3.75
N PHE A 175 -9.91 4.90 4.26
CA PHE A 175 -11.32 4.55 4.09
C PHE A 175 -12.25 5.53 4.81
N LEU A 176 -11.90 6.00 6.01
CA LEU A 176 -12.65 7.06 6.69
C LEU A 176 -12.64 8.36 5.89
N LEU A 177 -11.47 8.75 5.36
CA LEU A 177 -11.33 9.95 4.55
C LEU A 177 -12.10 9.82 3.22
N GLN A 178 -12.19 8.62 2.63
CA GLN A 178 -12.98 8.38 1.42
C GLN A 178 -14.48 8.54 1.70
N ALA A 179 -14.98 8.02 2.83
CA ALA A 179 -16.35 8.24 3.27
C ALA A 179 -16.63 9.73 3.53
N LEU A 180 -15.71 10.42 4.22
CA LEU A 180 -15.83 11.84 4.51
C LEU A 180 -15.82 12.69 3.24
N ALA A 181 -14.96 12.38 2.26
CA ALA A 181 -14.90 13.10 0.99
C ALA A 181 -16.18 12.94 0.16
N LEU A 182 -16.88 11.82 0.29
CA LEU A 182 -18.17 11.61 -0.38
C LEU A 182 -19.29 12.40 0.27
N TRP A 183 -19.32 12.49 1.60
CA TRP A 183 -20.40 13.15 2.33
C TRP A 183 -20.17 14.64 2.53
N ARG A 184 -18.91 15.05 2.73
CA ARG A 184 -18.46 16.38 3.11
C ARG A 184 -17.22 16.80 2.28
N PRO A 185 -17.33 16.87 0.94
CA PRO A 185 -16.21 17.21 0.06
C PRO A 185 -15.56 18.58 0.35
N GLU A 186 -16.27 19.46 1.04
CA GLU A 186 -15.75 20.76 1.50
C GLU A 186 -14.75 20.66 2.66
N LEU A 187 -14.75 19.55 3.41
CA LEU A 187 -13.80 19.32 4.51
C LEU A 187 -12.56 18.57 4.02
N ILE A 188 -12.75 17.54 3.18
CA ILE A 188 -11.68 16.76 2.58
C ILE A 188 -12.05 16.53 1.13
N ASP A 189 -11.22 17.05 0.23
CA ASP A 189 -11.42 16.81 -1.19
C ASP A 189 -11.11 15.34 -1.56
N PRO A 190 -11.78 14.77 -2.59
CA PRO A 190 -11.55 13.40 -3.00
C PRO A 190 -10.10 13.07 -3.36
N ALA A 191 -9.31 14.04 -3.85
CA ALA A 191 -7.91 13.78 -4.16
C ALA A 191 -7.11 13.58 -2.88
N SER A 192 -7.31 14.39 -1.84
CA SER A 192 -6.63 14.25 -0.54
C SER A 192 -6.95 12.93 0.14
N ALA A 193 -8.21 12.47 0.12
CA ALA A 193 -8.59 11.14 0.60
C ALA A 193 -7.83 10.02 -0.15
N ARG A 194 -7.72 10.13 -1.47
CA ARG A 194 -6.94 9.18 -2.30
C ARG A 194 -5.45 9.17 -1.96
N HIS A 195 -4.86 10.31 -1.61
CA HIS A 195 -3.44 10.36 -1.21
C HIS A 195 -3.18 9.64 0.12
N ALA A 196 -4.14 9.59 1.05
CA ALA A 196 -4.01 8.76 2.24
C ALA A 196 -3.84 7.27 1.87
N LEU A 197 -4.58 6.80 0.86
CA LEU A 197 -4.50 5.42 0.36
C LEU A 197 -3.23 5.19 -0.47
N THR A 198 -2.90 6.05 -1.43
CA THR A 198 -1.76 5.85 -2.34
C THR A 198 -0.41 6.20 -1.71
N MET A 199 -0.27 7.36 -1.08
CA MET A 199 0.99 7.78 -0.47
C MET A 199 1.18 7.12 0.89
N GLY A 200 0.17 7.21 1.75
CA GLY A 200 0.24 6.72 3.13
C GLY A 200 0.29 5.20 3.20
N ALA A 201 -0.78 4.55 2.72
CA ALA A 201 -0.94 3.11 2.87
C ALA A 201 -0.09 2.32 1.85
N MET A 202 -0.26 2.57 0.55
CA MET A 202 0.48 1.85 -0.50
C MET A 202 1.96 2.21 -0.49
N GLY A 203 2.31 3.50 -0.57
CA GLY A 203 3.71 3.96 -0.57
C GLY A 203 4.49 3.52 0.67
N GLY A 204 3.91 3.71 1.86
CA GLY A 204 4.49 3.25 3.11
C GLY A 204 4.69 1.73 3.16
N MET A 205 3.68 0.95 2.75
CA MET A 205 3.78 -0.51 2.76
C MET A 205 4.82 -1.01 1.75
N MET A 206 4.82 -0.44 0.55
CA MET A 206 5.78 -0.77 -0.50
C MET A 206 7.20 -0.54 0.01
N MET A 207 7.51 0.64 0.54
CA MET A 207 8.83 0.94 1.08
C MET A 207 9.21 0.00 2.24
N ALA A 208 8.32 -0.19 3.21
CA ALA A 208 8.57 -1.04 4.38
C ALA A 208 8.85 -2.50 4.00
N VAL A 209 8.15 -3.02 2.98
CA VAL A 209 8.35 -4.37 2.46
C VAL A 209 9.60 -4.46 1.58
N MET A 210 9.80 -3.50 0.66
CA MET A 210 10.91 -3.47 -0.28
C MET A 210 12.25 -3.25 0.39
N LEU A 211 12.33 -2.62 1.57
CA LEU A 211 13.58 -2.46 2.31
C LEU A 211 14.10 -3.75 2.97
N ARG A 212 13.23 -4.75 3.18
CA ARG A 212 13.61 -5.97 3.93
C ARG A 212 14.78 -6.77 3.36
N PRO A 213 14.94 -6.94 2.02
CA PRO A 213 16.14 -7.54 1.45
C PRO A 213 17.43 -6.74 1.74
N ALA A 214 17.34 -5.42 1.91
CA ALA A 214 18.48 -4.55 2.20
C ALA A 214 18.84 -4.50 3.69
N MET A 215 17.97 -4.98 4.58
CA MET A 215 18.21 -4.98 6.02
C MET A 215 19.20 -6.08 6.42
N ARG A 216 20.22 -5.70 7.21
CA ARG A 216 21.13 -6.67 7.82
C ARG A 216 20.37 -7.51 8.84
N ARG A 217 20.80 -8.76 9.03
CA ARG A 217 20.24 -9.67 10.03
C ARG A 217 21.20 -9.83 11.20
N HIS A 218 20.70 -9.66 12.42
CA HIS A 218 21.42 -9.95 13.66
C HIS A 218 20.46 -10.63 14.63
N ASP A 219 20.85 -11.74 15.25
CA ASP A 219 19.99 -12.57 16.11
C ASP A 219 18.61 -12.84 15.49
N ARG A 220 18.61 -13.13 14.18
CA ARG A 220 17.40 -13.40 13.40
C ARG A 220 16.41 -12.22 13.33
N ARG A 221 16.81 -11.01 13.71
CA ARG A 221 16.05 -9.75 13.58
C ARG A 221 16.53 -8.97 12.35
N LEU A 222 15.63 -8.24 11.71
CA LEU A 222 15.99 -7.30 10.65
C LEU A 222 16.37 -5.96 11.29
N LEU A 223 17.59 -5.50 11.02
CA LEU A 223 18.08 -4.23 11.53
C LEU A 223 17.79 -3.11 10.53
N MET A 224 17.13 -2.06 11.02
CA MET A 224 16.89 -0.83 10.25
C MET A 224 18.00 0.17 10.52
N THR A 225 18.60 0.71 9.46
CA THR A 225 19.56 1.80 9.59
C THR A 225 18.83 3.12 9.82
N PRO A 226 19.52 4.16 10.31
CA PRO A 226 18.95 5.51 10.40
C PRO A 226 18.42 6.02 9.07
N LEU A 227 19.13 5.75 7.96
CA LEU A 227 18.72 6.16 6.61
C LEU A 227 17.41 5.49 6.16
N MET A 228 17.22 4.20 6.46
CA MET A 228 15.96 3.49 6.19
C MET A 228 14.81 4.08 7.00
N THR A 229 15.07 4.39 8.27
CA THR A 229 14.09 5.02 9.17
C THR A 229 13.69 6.40 8.65
N ALA A 230 14.67 7.22 8.24
CA ALA A 230 14.43 8.54 7.68
C ALA A 230 13.57 8.45 6.41
N GLY A 231 13.85 7.51 5.51
CA GLY A 231 13.05 7.30 4.30
C GLY A 231 11.59 7.01 4.61
N LEU A 232 11.31 6.08 5.51
CA LEU A 232 9.95 5.74 5.96
C LEU A 232 9.25 6.92 6.64
N MET A 233 9.95 7.62 7.55
CA MET A 233 9.43 8.83 8.19
C MET A 233 9.03 9.88 7.17
N LEU A 234 9.91 10.19 6.21
CA LEU A 234 9.66 11.20 5.17
C LEU A 234 8.47 10.84 4.27
N VAL A 235 8.32 9.58 3.88
CA VAL A 235 7.16 9.12 3.09
C VAL A 235 5.85 9.26 3.88
N HIS A 236 5.84 8.89 5.16
CA HIS A 236 4.65 9.05 5.99
C HIS A 236 4.32 10.53 6.30
N MET A 237 5.34 11.38 6.50
CA MET A 237 5.16 12.82 6.67
C MET A 237 4.67 13.47 5.38
N SER A 238 5.18 13.06 4.22
CA SER A 238 4.67 13.49 2.93
C SER A 238 3.17 13.19 2.79
N ALA A 239 2.74 11.97 3.12
CA ALA A 239 1.33 11.60 3.05
C ALA A 239 0.47 12.45 3.99
N LEU A 240 0.93 12.66 5.23
CA LEU A 240 0.25 13.49 6.22
C LEU A 240 0.10 14.94 5.75
N LEU A 241 1.19 15.58 5.35
CA LEU A 241 1.17 16.95 4.80
C LEU A 241 0.24 17.05 3.59
N ARG A 242 0.25 16.04 2.72
CA ARG A 242 -0.61 16.03 1.54
C ARG A 242 -2.10 15.94 1.90
N VAL A 243 -2.46 15.12 2.88
CA VAL A 243 -3.85 15.00 3.36
C VAL A 243 -4.30 16.27 4.08
N LEU A 244 -3.43 16.88 4.89
CA LEU A 244 -3.75 18.10 5.63
C LEU A 244 -3.83 19.34 4.72
N SER A 245 -3.19 19.30 3.55
CA SER A 245 -3.31 20.34 2.50
C SER A 245 -4.60 20.25 1.67
N ALA A 246 -5.64 19.58 2.17
CA ALA A 246 -6.89 19.43 1.46
C ALA A 246 -7.50 20.80 1.12
N GLY A 247 -7.98 20.95 -0.12
CA GLY A 247 -8.55 22.22 -0.61
C GLY A 247 -7.55 23.35 -0.89
N THR A 248 -6.27 23.23 -0.52
CA THR A 248 -5.25 24.25 -0.79
C THR A 248 -4.40 23.87 -2.01
N ALA A 249 -4.76 24.38 -3.19
CA ALA A 249 -3.98 24.14 -4.39
C ALA A 249 -2.68 24.97 -4.35
N PHE A 250 -1.52 24.29 -4.40
CA PHE A 250 -0.18 24.89 -4.55
C PHE A 250 0.39 25.71 -3.37
N ASP A 251 -0.03 25.41 -2.13
CA ASP A 251 0.57 26.02 -0.94
C ASP A 251 1.92 25.39 -0.53
N LEU A 252 2.63 26.03 0.42
CA LEU A 252 3.85 25.56 1.06
C LEU A 252 3.74 24.12 1.57
N ALA A 253 2.59 23.72 2.12
CA ALA A 253 2.35 22.36 2.58
C ALA A 253 2.45 21.31 1.46
N VAL A 254 1.93 21.62 0.26
CA VAL A 254 2.01 20.72 -0.91
C VAL A 254 3.46 20.60 -1.40
N LYS A 255 4.21 21.72 -1.43
CA LYS A 255 5.64 21.72 -1.80
C LYS A 255 6.48 20.93 -0.79
N ALA A 256 6.20 21.11 0.51
CA ALA A 256 6.86 20.35 1.57
C ALA A 256 6.54 18.85 1.49
N ALA A 257 5.28 18.48 1.19
CA ALA A 257 4.90 17.09 0.95
C ALA A 257 5.68 16.50 -0.23
N ALA A 258 5.75 17.21 -1.36
CA ALA A 258 6.50 16.76 -2.53
C ALA A 258 8.01 16.61 -2.25
N LEU A 259 8.60 17.56 -1.53
CA LEU A 259 10.01 17.47 -1.14
C LEU A 259 10.26 16.28 -0.21
N ALA A 260 9.43 16.10 0.81
CA ALA A 260 9.52 14.95 1.72
C ALA A 260 9.37 13.62 0.97
N TRP A 261 8.45 13.54 0.00
CA TRP A 261 8.29 12.37 -0.87
C TRP A 261 9.60 12.05 -1.62
N VAL A 262 10.15 13.03 -2.33
CA VAL A 262 11.37 12.86 -3.13
C VAL A 262 12.55 12.45 -2.25
N LEU A 263 12.76 13.14 -1.13
CA LEU A 263 13.83 12.82 -0.19
C LEU A 263 13.64 11.43 0.44
N GLY A 264 12.40 11.03 0.75
CA GLY A 264 12.09 9.72 1.29
C GLY A 264 12.47 8.59 0.33
N TRP A 265 12.10 8.73 -0.93
CA TRP A 265 12.50 7.77 -1.97
C TRP A 265 13.99 7.83 -2.30
N ALA A 266 14.63 9.00 -2.25
CA ALA A 266 16.09 9.11 -2.37
C ALA A 266 16.79 8.32 -1.25
N CYS A 267 16.35 8.47 0.01
CA CYS A 267 16.84 7.67 1.14
C CYS A 267 16.69 6.17 0.88
N PHE A 268 15.53 5.74 0.38
CA PHE A 268 15.30 4.35 -0.02
C PHE A 268 16.31 3.90 -1.07
N THR A 269 16.48 4.64 -2.17
CA THR A 269 17.40 4.23 -3.25
C THR A 269 18.84 4.07 -2.74
N CYS A 270 19.33 4.99 -1.91
CA CYS A 270 20.64 4.91 -1.28
C CYS A 270 20.73 3.71 -0.32
N ALA A 271 19.73 3.50 0.54
CA ALA A 271 19.69 2.40 1.49
C ALA A 271 19.55 1.01 0.82
N PHE A 272 18.93 0.96 -0.36
CA PHE A 272 18.68 -0.27 -1.09
C PHE A 272 19.86 -0.72 -1.97
N ARG A 273 20.84 0.18 -2.24
CA ARG A 273 22.04 -0.14 -3.05
C ARG A 273 22.70 -1.48 -2.71
N PRO A 274 22.96 -1.82 -1.44
CA PRO A 274 23.63 -3.08 -1.10
C PRO A 274 22.83 -4.33 -1.50
N ALA A 275 21.50 -4.25 -1.57
CA ALA A 275 20.67 -5.38 -2.01
C ALA A 275 20.74 -5.63 -3.51
N VAL A 276 21.13 -4.62 -4.30
CA VAL A 276 21.27 -4.71 -5.76
C VAL A 276 22.69 -5.09 -6.15
N THR A 277 23.70 -4.59 -5.45
CA THR A 277 25.12 -4.79 -5.80
C THR A 277 25.81 -5.85 -4.95
N GLY A 278 25.25 -6.21 -3.79
CA GLY A 278 25.83 -7.15 -2.85
C GLY A 278 25.32 -8.59 -3.04
N PRO A 279 25.95 -9.56 -2.36
CA PRO A 279 25.47 -10.94 -2.35
C PRO A 279 24.04 -10.99 -1.79
N ILE A 280 23.14 -11.72 -2.48
CA ILE A 280 21.72 -11.80 -2.13
C ILE A 280 21.59 -12.38 -0.71
N PRO A 281 21.20 -11.58 0.30
CA PRO A 281 20.90 -12.12 1.62
C PRO A 281 19.61 -12.94 1.52
N ARG A 282 19.45 -13.95 2.38
CA ARG A 282 18.28 -14.87 2.47
C ARG A 282 16.93 -14.24 2.04
N PRO A 283 16.00 -15.02 1.44
CA PRO A 283 14.75 -14.51 0.88
C PRO A 283 14.04 -13.49 1.79
N ALA A 284 13.65 -12.36 1.20
CA ALA A 284 13.04 -11.21 1.90
C ALA A 284 11.80 -11.56 2.74
N PHE A 285 11.09 -12.62 2.34
CA PHE A 285 9.86 -13.11 2.97
C PHE A 285 10.02 -14.43 3.75
N SER A 286 11.25 -14.95 3.92
CA SER A 286 11.43 -16.13 4.78
C SER A 286 11.13 -15.76 6.23
N ALA A 287 10.01 -16.27 6.73
CA ALA A 287 9.71 -16.37 8.15
C ALA A 287 10.43 -17.58 8.79
N ARG A 288 10.91 -18.53 7.98
CA ARG A 288 11.67 -19.69 8.46
C ARG A 288 13.08 -19.26 8.85
N LEU A 289 13.52 -19.81 9.98
CA LEU A 289 14.76 -19.47 10.65
C LEU A 289 15.89 -20.46 10.38
N GLU A 290 15.66 -21.37 9.45
CA GLU A 290 16.57 -22.38 8.96
C GLU A 290 16.83 -22.10 7.48
#